data_AF-A0A3N4KYP5-F1
#
_entry.id   AF-A0A3N4KYP5-F1
#
_cell.length_a   1.000
_cell.length_b   1.000
_cell.length_c   1.000
_cell.angle_alpha   90.00
_cell.angle_beta   90.00
_cell.angle_gamma   90.00
#
_symmetry.space_group_name_H-M   'P 1'
#
loop_
_entity.id
_entity.type
_entity.pdbx_description
1 polymer ?
#
loop_
_entity_poly.entity_id
_entity_poly.type
_entity_poly.pdbx_seq_one_letter_code
_entity_poly.pdbx_strand_id
1 'polypeptide(L)'
;MRSRLPKLMNYLVIEGYNSAAVKFAQEANISPQIDLESIQERVEIRNAIHRGDIQSAKERINELNPEILDTNPSLHFSLLRLQLIELIRKCTSDPDGDISAALTFATNELAPRAPSNPAFLKDLERTMALLCFPPASLAPPLVGLMDPALRKEVARKVNEAILEAQGVQKEARIRRLVRLRAWSEQRMRSEKKDIPLMDLGLDLGQAVDEPMGSCQ
;
A
#
# COMPACT_ATOMS: atom_id res chain seq x y z
N MET A 1 23.97 -21.47 14.86
CA MET A 1 23.71 -20.05 14.53
C MET A 1 23.25 -19.79 13.08
N ARG A 2 23.14 -20.79 12.17
CA ARG A 2 22.85 -20.58 10.73
C ARG A 2 21.37 -20.51 10.30
N SER A 3 20.38 -20.60 11.20
CA SER A 3 18.95 -20.69 10.80
C SER A 3 18.13 -19.40 10.86
N ARG A 4 18.73 -18.24 11.22
CA ARG A 4 18.00 -16.98 11.46
C ARG A 4 18.04 -15.97 10.29
N LEU A 5 19.03 -16.07 9.40
CA LEU A 5 19.21 -15.13 8.27
C LEU A 5 18.10 -15.12 7.20
N PRO A 6 17.35 -16.21 6.91
CA PRO A 6 16.33 -16.17 5.85
C PRO A 6 15.18 -15.19 6.11
N LYS A 7 14.93 -14.83 7.38
CA LYS A 7 13.78 -14.01 7.77
C LYS A 7 13.99 -12.52 7.51
N LEU A 8 15.22 -12.02 7.65
CA LEU A 8 15.58 -10.65 7.30
C LEU A 8 15.62 -10.47 5.79
N MET A 9 16.21 -11.43 5.08
CA MET A 9 16.19 -11.47 3.62
C MET A 9 14.75 -11.41 3.09
N ASN A 10 13.85 -12.23 3.63
CA ASN A 10 12.44 -12.22 3.25
C ASN A 10 11.76 -10.84 3.47
N TYR A 11 12.11 -10.12 4.54
CA TYR A 11 11.63 -8.74 4.74
C TYR A 11 12.17 -7.77 3.69
N LEU A 12 13.48 -7.78 3.43
CA LEU A 12 14.10 -6.89 2.45
C LEU A 12 13.51 -7.11 1.05
N VAL A 13 13.19 -8.35 0.70
CA VAL A 13 12.57 -8.73 -0.58
C VAL A 13 11.12 -8.26 -0.69
N ILE A 14 10.33 -8.47 0.37
CA ILE A 14 8.91 -8.07 0.42
C ILE A 14 8.75 -6.55 0.43
N GLU A 15 9.66 -5.83 1.10
CA GLU A 15 9.68 -4.37 1.15
C GLU A 15 10.40 -3.71 -0.05
N GLY A 16 11.00 -4.51 -0.94
CA GLY A 16 11.68 -3.98 -2.12
C GLY A 16 12.98 -3.23 -1.82
N TYR A 17 13.69 -3.57 -0.74
CA TYR A 17 15.02 -3.02 -0.46
C TYR A 17 16.10 -3.78 -1.25
N ASN A 18 16.11 -3.61 -2.57
CA ASN A 18 16.98 -4.36 -3.50
C ASN A 18 18.48 -4.26 -3.13
N SER A 19 18.99 -3.04 -2.98
CA SER A 19 20.41 -2.81 -2.64
C SER A 19 20.81 -3.42 -1.29
N ALA A 20 19.92 -3.36 -0.29
CA ALA A 20 20.14 -3.98 1.01
C ALA A 20 20.08 -5.51 0.92
N ALA A 21 19.15 -6.07 0.14
CA ALA A 21 19.03 -7.50 -0.09
C ALA A 21 20.30 -8.07 -0.78
N VAL A 22 20.81 -7.37 -1.80
CA VAL A 22 22.04 -7.77 -2.51
C VAL A 22 23.26 -7.74 -1.58
N LYS A 23 23.46 -6.63 -0.84
CA LYS A 23 24.58 -6.52 0.11
C LYS A 23 24.47 -7.57 1.22
N PHE A 24 23.26 -7.79 1.75
CA PHE A 24 23.01 -8.81 2.76
C PHE A 24 23.26 -10.23 2.22
N ALA A 25 22.90 -10.52 0.96
CA ALA A 25 23.18 -11.82 0.33
C ALA A 25 24.68 -12.10 0.23
N GLN A 26 25.45 -11.08 -0.20
CA GLN A 26 26.91 -11.15 -0.32
C GLN A 26 27.57 -11.38 1.05
N GLU A 27 27.20 -10.59 2.05
CA GLU A 27 27.78 -10.67 3.39
C GLU A 27 27.38 -11.97 4.14
N ALA A 28 26.16 -12.44 3.90
CA ALA A 28 25.63 -13.67 4.47
C ALA A 28 26.10 -14.94 3.75
N ASN A 29 26.75 -14.81 2.59
CA ASN A 29 27.08 -15.90 1.67
C ASN A 29 25.85 -16.78 1.34
N ILE A 30 24.70 -16.14 1.12
CA ILE A 30 23.43 -16.78 0.76
C ILE A 30 23.22 -16.57 -0.73
N SER A 31 23.05 -17.65 -1.50
CA SER A 31 22.59 -17.53 -2.88
C SER A 31 21.14 -17.01 -2.89
N PRO A 32 20.87 -15.83 -3.46
CA PRO A 32 19.51 -15.37 -3.60
C PRO A 32 18.81 -16.30 -4.60
N GLN A 33 17.94 -17.21 -4.14
CA GLN A 33 16.94 -17.85 -5.01
C GLN A 33 15.82 -16.86 -5.37
N ILE A 34 16.17 -15.58 -5.47
CA ILE A 34 15.24 -14.48 -5.51
C ILE A 34 15.46 -13.80 -6.84
N ASP A 35 14.37 -13.68 -7.59
CA ASP A 35 14.36 -12.91 -8.81
C ASP A 35 14.49 -11.41 -8.48
N LEU A 36 15.71 -10.90 -8.64
CA LEU A 36 16.05 -9.49 -8.39
C LEU A 36 15.33 -8.56 -9.38
N GLU A 37 14.98 -9.07 -10.56
CA GLU A 37 14.26 -8.33 -11.60
C GLU A 37 12.82 -8.06 -11.14
N SER A 38 12.12 -9.10 -10.67
CA SER A 38 10.81 -8.98 -10.03
C SER A 38 10.78 -8.01 -8.84
N ILE A 39 11.85 -7.95 -8.02
CA ILE A 39 11.94 -6.94 -6.95
C ILE A 39 12.03 -5.53 -7.53
N GLN A 40 12.88 -5.35 -8.54
CA GLN A 40 13.12 -4.05 -9.15
C GLN A 40 11.84 -3.49 -9.77
N GLU A 41 11.08 -4.32 -10.49
CA GLU A 41 9.79 -3.93 -11.07
C GLU A 41 8.77 -3.49 -10.01
N ARG A 42 8.64 -4.25 -8.90
CA ARG A 42 7.77 -3.85 -7.78
C ARG A 42 8.17 -2.50 -7.17
N VAL A 43 9.47 -2.26 -7.03
CA VAL A 43 10.01 -0.99 -6.51
C VAL A 43 9.69 0.16 -7.46
N GLU A 44 9.81 -0.05 -8.76
CA GLU A 44 9.49 0.96 -9.77
C GLU A 44 8.00 1.31 -9.79
N ILE A 45 7.12 0.31 -9.72
CA ILE A 45 5.67 0.51 -9.59
C ILE A 45 5.35 1.31 -8.32
N ARG A 46 5.91 0.92 -7.16
CA ARG A 46 5.72 1.65 -5.90
C ARG A 46 6.19 3.09 -6.01
N ASN A 47 7.36 3.32 -6.61
CA ASN A 47 7.92 4.65 -6.77
C ASN A 47 7.07 5.51 -7.72
N ALA A 48 6.50 4.94 -8.79
CA ALA A 48 5.57 5.63 -9.66
C ALA A 48 4.31 6.09 -8.89
N ILE A 49 3.73 5.21 -8.06
CA ILE A 49 2.57 5.57 -7.21
C ILE A 49 2.92 6.67 -6.21
N HIS A 50 4.09 6.59 -5.56
CA HIS A 50 4.53 7.62 -4.61
C HIS A 50 4.75 8.99 -5.26
N ARG A 51 5.24 9.02 -6.51
CA ARG A 51 5.39 10.25 -7.30
C ARG A 51 4.07 10.80 -7.83
N GLY A 52 2.97 10.05 -7.73
CA GLY A 52 1.68 10.41 -8.33
C GLY A 52 1.59 10.12 -9.82
N ASP A 53 2.52 9.34 -10.38
CA ASP A 53 2.48 8.87 -11.76
C ASP A 53 1.70 7.54 -11.84
N ILE A 54 0.39 7.66 -11.68
CA ILE A 54 -0.50 6.49 -11.58
C ILE A 54 -0.69 5.81 -12.94
N GLN A 55 -0.58 6.56 -14.03
CA GLN A 55 -0.71 6.03 -15.38
C GLN A 55 0.46 5.07 -15.68
N SER A 56 1.71 5.51 -15.46
CA SER A 56 2.87 4.63 -15.61
C SER A 56 2.81 3.44 -14.66
N ALA A 57 2.31 3.63 -13.43
CA ALA A 57 2.12 2.52 -12.50
C ALA A 57 1.13 1.47 -13.04
N LYS A 58 0.00 1.88 -13.61
CA LYS A 58 -0.99 0.96 -14.20
C LYS A 58 -0.42 0.19 -15.39
N GLU A 59 0.29 0.86 -16.29
CA GLU A 59 0.93 0.23 -17.45
C GLU A 59 1.92 -0.85 -17.01
N ARG A 60 2.81 -0.52 -16.06
CA ARG A 60 3.79 -1.46 -15.50
C ARG A 60 3.15 -2.63 -14.75
N ILE A 61 2.03 -2.41 -14.05
CA ILE A 61 1.28 -3.51 -13.41
C ILE A 61 0.73 -4.46 -14.47
N ASN A 62 0.17 -3.94 -15.56
CA ASN A 62 -0.36 -4.77 -16.66
C ASN A 62 0.74 -5.50 -17.43
N GLU A 63 1.90 -4.87 -17.64
CA GLU A 63 3.08 -5.50 -18.23
C GLU A 63 3.58 -6.65 -17.36
N LEU A 64 3.59 -6.46 -16.04
CA LEU A 64 4.02 -7.47 -15.08
C LEU A 64 3.05 -8.66 -15.02
N ASN A 65 1.76 -8.37 -14.87
CA ASN A 65 0.70 -9.36 -14.92
C ASN A 65 -0.67 -8.69 -15.17
N PRO A 66 -1.30 -8.91 -16.34
CA PRO A 66 -2.57 -8.29 -16.68
C PRO A 66 -3.73 -8.75 -15.79
N GLU A 67 -3.67 -9.94 -15.21
CA GLU A 67 -4.76 -10.51 -14.40
C GLU A 67 -4.89 -9.85 -13.02
N ILE A 68 -3.86 -9.12 -12.54
CA ILE A 68 -3.86 -8.51 -11.20
C ILE A 68 -5.02 -7.52 -11.06
N LEU A 69 -5.23 -6.69 -12.09
CA LEU A 69 -6.26 -5.66 -12.08
C LEU A 69 -7.66 -6.22 -12.36
N ASP A 70 -7.75 -7.31 -13.11
CA ASP A 70 -9.02 -7.97 -13.44
C ASP A 70 -9.55 -8.79 -12.27
N THR A 71 -8.65 -9.46 -11.54
CA THR A 71 -8.99 -10.31 -10.38
C THR A 71 -9.31 -9.46 -9.14
N ASN A 72 -8.88 -8.20 -9.10
CA ASN A 72 -9.10 -7.30 -7.96
C ASN A 72 -9.72 -5.95 -8.36
N PRO A 73 -11.05 -5.88 -8.56
CA PRO A 73 -11.74 -4.65 -8.95
C PRO A 73 -11.61 -3.53 -7.90
N SER A 74 -11.42 -3.89 -6.62
CA SER A 74 -11.21 -2.92 -5.53
C SER A 74 -9.86 -2.22 -5.63
N LEU A 75 -8.80 -2.95 -5.99
CA LEU A 75 -7.48 -2.38 -6.27
C LEU A 75 -7.52 -1.48 -7.50
N HIS A 76 -8.15 -1.95 -8.58
CA HIS A 76 -8.31 -1.17 -9.80
C HIS A 76 -9.04 0.15 -9.52
N PHE A 77 -10.15 0.11 -8.78
CA PHE A 77 -10.89 1.32 -8.39
C PHE A 77 -10.03 2.25 -7.53
N SER A 78 -9.25 1.71 -6.59
CA SER A 78 -8.35 2.50 -5.74
C SER A 78 -7.28 3.24 -6.56
N LEU A 79 -6.73 2.61 -7.61
CA LEU A 79 -5.78 3.25 -8.53
C LEU A 79 -6.45 4.35 -9.37
N LEU A 80 -7.63 4.08 -9.95
CA LEU A 80 -8.38 5.08 -10.71
C LEU A 80 -8.74 6.30 -9.85
N ARG A 81 -9.19 6.07 -8.62
CA ARG A 81 -9.47 7.14 -7.65
C ARG A 81 -8.22 7.97 -7.37
N LEU A 82 -7.07 7.32 -7.18
CA LEU A 82 -5.82 8.04 -6.94
C LEU A 82 -5.42 8.89 -8.16
N GLN A 83 -5.58 8.34 -9.37
CA GLN A 83 -5.36 9.09 -10.62
C GLN A 83 -6.27 10.32 -10.73
N LEU A 84 -7.55 10.19 -10.36
CA LEU A 84 -8.47 11.33 -10.32
C LEU A 84 -8.01 12.39 -9.30
N ILE A 85 -7.57 11.99 -8.10
CA ILE A 85 -7.05 12.92 -7.08
C ILE A 85 -5.81 13.67 -7.61
N GLU A 86 -4.90 13.00 -8.33
CA GLU A 86 -3.74 13.67 -8.92
C GLU A 86 -4.13 14.64 -10.04
N LEU A 87 -5.13 14.31 -10.86
CA LEU A 87 -5.68 15.24 -11.85
C LEU A 87 -6.28 16.47 -11.17
N ILE A 88 -7.13 16.28 -10.16
CA ILE A 88 -7.74 17.37 -9.39
C ILE A 88 -6.66 18.26 -8.76
N ARG A 89 -5.59 17.66 -8.23
CA ARG A 89 -4.46 18.39 -7.64
C ARG A 89 -3.77 19.28 -8.67
N LYS A 90 -3.56 18.79 -9.89
CA LYS A 90 -3.01 19.59 -11.00
C LYS A 90 -3.95 20.73 -11.37
N CYS A 91 -5.24 20.47 -11.55
CA CYS A 91 -6.24 21.48 -11.89
C CYS A 91 -6.38 22.58 -10.81
N THR A 92 -6.23 22.22 -9.53
CA THR A 92 -6.40 23.17 -8.41
C THR A 92 -5.13 23.97 -8.12
N SER A 93 -3.97 23.52 -8.64
CA SER A 93 -2.69 24.21 -8.43
C SER A 93 -2.54 25.45 -9.33
N ASP A 94 -3.16 25.42 -10.52
CA ASP A 94 -3.18 26.55 -11.44
C ASP A 94 -4.54 27.27 -11.38
N PRO A 95 -4.58 28.61 -11.25
CA PRO A 95 -5.83 29.36 -11.19
C PRO A 95 -6.67 29.31 -12.48
N ASP A 96 -6.04 29.04 -13.63
CA ASP A 96 -6.70 28.77 -14.93
C ASP A 96 -6.72 27.26 -15.26
N GLY A 97 -6.58 26.40 -14.24
CA GLY A 97 -6.47 24.97 -14.41
C GLY A 97 -7.72 24.36 -15.04
N ASP A 98 -7.53 23.64 -16.13
CA ASP A 98 -8.64 22.99 -16.84
C ASP A 98 -9.15 21.77 -16.07
N ILE A 99 -10.36 21.89 -15.51
CA ILE A 99 -11.05 20.82 -14.78
C ILE A 99 -11.64 19.77 -15.74
N SER A 100 -11.75 20.07 -17.04
CA SER A 100 -12.37 19.19 -18.03
C SER A 100 -11.72 17.82 -18.07
N ALA A 101 -10.39 17.74 -17.98
CA ALA A 101 -9.65 16.48 -17.98
C ALA A 101 -10.02 15.57 -16.80
N ALA A 102 -10.17 16.15 -15.60
CA ALA A 102 -10.59 15.40 -14.41
C ALA A 102 -12.04 14.91 -14.54
N LEU A 103 -12.94 15.73 -15.08
CA LEU A 103 -14.35 15.37 -15.31
C LEU A 103 -14.49 14.28 -16.36
N THR A 104 -13.84 14.42 -17.51
CA THR A 104 -13.85 13.41 -18.58
C THR A 104 -13.32 12.07 -18.07
N PHE A 105 -12.25 12.09 -17.29
CA PHE A 105 -11.72 10.87 -16.67
C PHE A 105 -12.71 10.24 -15.69
N ALA A 106 -13.30 11.04 -14.79
CA ALA A 106 -14.28 10.54 -13.84
C ALA A 106 -15.50 9.90 -14.53
N THR A 107 -16.01 10.53 -15.59
CA THR A 107 -17.16 10.05 -16.37
C THR A 107 -16.85 8.78 -17.17
N ASN A 108 -15.67 8.70 -17.80
CA ASN A 108 -15.34 7.56 -18.65
C ASN A 108 -14.88 6.33 -17.85
N GLU A 109 -14.09 6.52 -16.80
CA GLU A 109 -13.41 5.41 -16.10
C GLU A 109 -14.09 5.03 -14.77
N LEU A 110 -14.47 6.01 -13.95
CA LEU A 110 -15.01 5.75 -12.61
C LEU A 110 -16.53 5.60 -12.59
N ALA A 111 -17.26 6.42 -13.35
CA ALA A 111 -18.73 6.41 -13.32
C ALA A 111 -19.36 5.06 -13.70
N PRO A 112 -18.86 4.30 -14.70
CA PRO A 112 -19.41 2.97 -15.02
C PRO A 112 -19.19 1.94 -13.89
N ARG A 113 -18.16 2.14 -13.05
CA ARG A 113 -17.76 1.21 -11.97
C ARG A 113 -18.31 1.58 -10.60
N ALA A 114 -18.69 2.84 -10.40
CA ALA A 114 -19.27 3.34 -9.16
C ALA A 114 -20.57 2.63 -8.73
N PRO A 115 -21.55 2.33 -9.62
CA PRO A 115 -22.79 1.66 -9.19
C PRO A 115 -22.60 0.20 -8.78
N SER A 116 -21.47 -0.41 -9.14
CA SER A 116 -21.16 -1.80 -8.77
C SER A 116 -20.94 -1.98 -7.26
N ASN A 117 -20.59 -0.92 -6.53
CA ASN A 117 -20.37 -0.99 -5.08
C ASN A 117 -20.73 0.35 -4.39
N PRO A 118 -21.61 0.36 -3.39
CA PRO A 118 -21.98 1.60 -2.68
C PRO A 118 -20.80 2.29 -1.99
N ALA A 119 -19.74 1.55 -1.63
CA ALA A 119 -18.52 2.17 -1.09
C ALA A 119 -17.76 2.96 -2.17
N PHE A 120 -17.70 2.46 -3.40
CA PHE A 120 -17.06 3.14 -4.53
C PHE A 120 -17.79 4.44 -4.88
N LEU A 121 -19.12 4.40 -4.85
CA LEU A 121 -19.95 5.59 -5.07
C LEU A 121 -19.66 6.67 -4.02
N LYS A 122 -19.66 6.32 -2.72
CA LYS A 122 -19.31 7.27 -1.65
C LYS A 122 -17.90 7.84 -1.81
N ASP A 123 -16.95 7.01 -2.22
CA ASP A 123 -15.56 7.43 -2.44
C ASP A 123 -15.40 8.32 -3.67
N LEU A 124 -16.17 8.08 -4.73
CA LEU A 124 -16.25 8.95 -5.90
C LEU A 124 -16.87 10.30 -5.53
N GLU A 125 -18.01 10.32 -4.83
CA GLU A 125 -18.67 11.55 -4.38
C GLU A 125 -17.72 12.43 -3.56
N ARG A 126 -16.99 11.83 -2.60
CA ARG A 126 -15.97 12.53 -1.81
C ARG A 126 -14.84 13.09 -2.66
N THR A 127 -14.41 12.34 -3.67
CA THR A 127 -13.34 12.77 -4.57
C THR A 127 -13.82 13.90 -5.48
N MET A 128 -15.06 13.85 -5.97
CA MET A 128 -15.68 14.90 -6.77
C MET A 128 -15.95 16.16 -5.97
N ALA A 129 -16.26 16.04 -4.67
CA ALA A 129 -16.39 17.20 -3.79
C ALA A 129 -15.12 18.04 -3.74
N LEU A 130 -13.93 17.45 -3.95
CA LEU A 130 -12.67 18.20 -4.02
C LEU A 130 -12.63 19.22 -5.18
N LEU A 131 -13.42 19.02 -6.24
CA LEU A 131 -13.54 19.99 -7.33
C LEU A 131 -14.43 21.19 -6.97
N CYS A 132 -15.42 20.98 -6.10
CA CYS A 132 -16.38 22.01 -5.73
C CYS A 132 -15.88 22.92 -4.59
N PHE A 133 -14.94 22.41 -3.77
CA PHE A 133 -14.45 23.12 -2.59
C PHE A 133 -12.96 23.50 -2.74
N PRO A 134 -12.61 24.79 -2.62
CA PRO A 134 -11.21 25.21 -2.65
C PRO A 134 -10.44 24.60 -1.47
N PRO A 135 -9.12 24.40 -1.59
CA PRO A 135 -8.31 23.69 -0.60
C PRO A 135 -8.35 24.34 0.79
N ALA A 136 -8.59 25.65 0.85
CA ALA A 136 -8.75 26.42 2.10
C ALA A 136 -10.05 26.14 2.86
N SER A 137 -11.06 25.54 2.21
CA SER A 137 -12.39 25.28 2.79
C SER A 137 -12.73 23.77 2.88
N LEU A 138 -11.73 22.90 2.73
CA LEU A 138 -11.93 21.45 2.77
C LEU A 138 -12.19 20.98 4.21
N ALA A 139 -13.24 20.17 4.37
CA ALA A 139 -13.50 19.47 5.63
C ALA A 139 -12.35 18.50 5.96
N PRO A 140 -12.06 18.22 7.24
CA PRO A 140 -10.99 17.29 7.66
C PRO A 140 -10.93 15.95 6.91
N PRO A 141 -12.05 15.24 6.63
CA PRO A 141 -12.01 13.98 5.87
C PRO A 141 -11.62 14.15 4.40
N LEU A 142 -11.82 15.34 3.82
CA LEU A 142 -11.44 15.65 2.44
C LEU A 142 -9.96 16.05 2.35
N VAL A 143 -9.42 16.69 3.39
CA VAL A 143 -7.98 16.98 3.50
C VAL A 143 -7.16 15.69 3.50
N GLY A 144 -7.65 14.65 4.20
CA GLY A 144 -6.99 13.34 4.22
C GLY A 144 -6.89 12.65 2.85
N LEU A 145 -7.74 13.00 1.87
CA LEU A 145 -7.65 12.49 0.50
C LEU A 145 -6.48 13.11 -0.27
N MET A 146 -6.03 14.30 0.13
CA MET A 146 -4.89 14.99 -0.47
C MET A 146 -3.55 14.58 0.17
N ASP A 147 -3.60 13.86 1.29
CA ASP A 147 -2.43 13.41 2.03
C ASP A 147 -1.64 12.34 1.25
N PRO A 148 -0.30 12.46 1.15
CA PRO A 148 0.58 11.40 0.66
C PRO A 148 0.38 10.01 1.32
N ALA A 149 -0.20 9.94 2.53
CA ALA A 149 -0.53 8.71 3.22
C ALA A 149 -1.44 7.79 2.38
N LEU A 150 -2.38 8.36 1.62
CA LEU A 150 -3.25 7.58 0.74
C LEU A 150 -2.44 6.88 -0.37
N ARG A 151 -1.42 7.55 -0.93
CA ARG A 151 -0.52 6.95 -1.93
C ARG A 151 0.24 5.77 -1.34
N LYS A 152 0.72 5.89 -0.10
CA LYS A 152 1.44 4.81 0.59
C LYS A 152 0.55 3.59 0.78
N GLU A 153 -0.71 3.79 1.16
CA GLU A 153 -1.67 2.70 1.38
C GLU A 153 -2.05 2.00 0.06
N VAL A 154 -2.30 2.76 -1.01
CA VAL A 154 -2.55 2.17 -2.34
C VAL A 154 -1.31 1.41 -2.83
N ALA A 155 -0.11 1.98 -2.68
CA ALA A 155 1.13 1.31 -3.05
C ALA A 155 1.36 0.01 -2.28
N ARG A 156 0.99 -0.03 -0.97
CA ARG A 156 1.03 -1.24 -0.16
C ARG A 156 0.09 -2.31 -0.72
N LYS A 157 -1.16 -1.95 -1.03
CA LYS A 157 -2.15 -2.88 -1.61
C LYS A 157 -1.70 -3.42 -2.97
N VAL A 158 -1.12 -2.58 -3.83
CA VAL A 158 -0.54 -3.00 -5.11
C VAL A 158 0.59 -4.00 -4.89
N ASN A 159 1.53 -3.70 -3.98
CA ASN A 159 2.63 -4.61 -3.67
C ASN A 159 2.13 -5.97 -3.16
N GLU A 160 1.11 -5.98 -2.30
CA GLU A 160 0.49 -7.21 -1.80
C GLU A 160 -0.18 -8.03 -2.90
N ALA A 161 -0.87 -7.38 -3.83
CA ALA A 161 -1.50 -8.06 -4.96
C ALA A 161 -0.46 -8.66 -5.93
N ILE A 162 0.63 -7.94 -6.20
CA ILE A 162 1.73 -8.47 -7.02
C ILE A 162 2.40 -9.67 -6.34
N LEU A 163 2.67 -9.59 -5.03
CA LEU A 163 3.26 -10.70 -4.28
C LEU A 163 2.35 -11.93 -4.29
N GLU A 164 1.04 -11.73 -4.15
CA GLU A 164 0.05 -12.81 -4.23
C GLU A 164 0.03 -13.47 -5.61
N ALA A 165 0.04 -12.68 -6.68
CA ALA A 165 0.10 -13.19 -8.05
C ALA A 165 1.39 -13.97 -8.33
N GLN A 166 2.51 -13.57 -7.70
CA GLN A 166 3.80 -14.26 -7.78
C GLN A 166 3.90 -15.46 -6.83
N GLY A 167 2.85 -15.79 -6.07
CA GLY A 167 2.84 -16.89 -5.10
C GLY A 167 3.75 -16.66 -3.87
N VAL A 168 4.20 -15.42 -3.66
CA VAL A 168 5.04 -15.04 -2.53
C VAL A 168 4.16 -14.65 -1.34
N GLN A 169 4.55 -15.07 -0.13
CA GLN A 169 3.82 -14.72 1.09
C GLN A 169 3.73 -13.20 1.28
N LYS A 170 2.51 -12.66 1.44
CA LYS A 170 2.20 -11.23 1.58
C LYS A 170 2.93 -10.55 2.75
N GLU A 171 3.14 -11.28 3.86
CA GLU A 171 3.75 -10.72 5.06
C GLU A 171 5.12 -11.34 5.34
N ALA A 172 6.10 -10.47 5.58
CA ALA A 172 7.41 -10.90 6.01
C ALA A 172 7.35 -11.61 7.35
N ARG A 173 8.04 -12.75 7.47
CA ARG A 173 8.03 -13.56 8.70
C ARG A 173 8.48 -12.78 9.94
N ILE A 174 9.29 -11.72 9.76
CA ILE A 174 9.69 -10.80 10.85
C ILE A 174 8.50 -10.00 11.39
N ARG A 175 7.60 -9.48 10.55
CA ARG A 175 6.44 -8.72 11.04
C ARG A 175 5.54 -9.57 11.92
N ARG A 176 5.31 -10.83 11.52
CA ARG A 176 4.58 -11.80 12.35
C ARG A 176 5.25 -12.05 13.71
N LEU A 177 6.58 -12.16 13.75
CA LEU A 177 7.32 -12.34 15.01
C LEU A 177 7.25 -11.11 15.90
N VAL A 178 7.33 -9.92 15.31
CA VAL A 178 7.22 -8.65 16.04
C VAL A 178 5.81 -8.49 16.62
N ARG A 179 4.76 -8.79 15.85
CA ARG A 179 3.36 -8.81 16.33
C ARG A 179 3.16 -9.83 17.46
N LEU A 180 3.68 -11.05 17.29
CA LEU A 180 3.59 -12.10 18.32
C LEU A 180 4.28 -11.67 19.62
N ARG A 181 5.44 -11.02 19.53
CA ARG A 181 6.14 -10.44 20.67
C ARG A 181 5.27 -9.38 21.35
N ALA A 182 4.79 -8.39 20.60
CA ALA A 182 3.95 -7.31 21.13
C ALA A 182 2.72 -7.86 21.85
N TRP A 183 2.03 -8.83 21.25
CA TRP A 183 0.91 -9.53 21.85
C TRP A 183 1.31 -10.28 23.14
N SER A 184 2.42 -11.02 23.14
CA SER A 184 2.88 -11.76 24.31
C SER A 184 3.25 -10.85 25.48
N GLU A 185 3.86 -9.69 25.20
CA GLU A 185 4.19 -8.70 26.22
C GLU A 185 2.92 -8.07 26.79
N GLN A 186 1.97 -7.70 25.94
CA GLN A 186 0.70 -7.15 26.38
C GLN A 186 -0.08 -8.15 27.25
N ARG A 187 -0.09 -9.43 26.86
CA ARG A 187 -0.73 -10.50 27.64
C ARG A 187 -0.04 -10.73 28.98
N MET A 188 1.29 -10.79 29.03
CA MET A 188 2.04 -10.96 30.28
C MET A 188 1.94 -9.73 31.21
N ARG A 189 1.84 -8.51 30.65
CA ARG A 189 1.53 -7.29 31.41
C ARG A 189 0.11 -7.35 32.01
N SER A 190 -0.86 -7.89 31.28
CA SER A 190 -2.22 -8.11 31.82
C SER A 190 -2.24 -9.13 32.97
N GLU A 191 -1.30 -10.07 32.97
CA GLU A 191 -1.08 -11.05 34.05
C GLU A 191 -0.15 -10.54 35.17
N LYS A 192 0.19 -9.24 35.19
CA LYS A 192 1.07 -8.58 36.19
C LYS A 192 2.48 -9.18 36.32
N LYS A 193 3.01 -9.83 35.29
CA LYS A 193 4.41 -10.26 35.26
C LYS A 193 5.29 -9.11 34.77
N ASP A 194 6.40 -8.88 35.46
CA ASP A 194 7.33 -7.81 35.14
C ASP A 194 8.20 -8.20 33.92
N ILE A 195 8.20 -7.37 32.89
CA ILE A 195 8.95 -7.60 31.65
C ILE A 195 9.65 -6.30 31.27
N PRO A 196 10.97 -6.34 30.98
CA PRO A 196 11.71 -5.16 30.58
C PRO A 196 11.11 -4.56 29.29
N LEU A 197 10.94 -3.23 29.29
CA LEU A 197 10.54 -2.49 28.11
C LEU A 197 11.70 -2.48 27.11
N MET A 198 11.53 -3.18 26.00
CA MET A 198 12.41 -3.13 24.85
C MET A 198 11.64 -2.50 23.70
N ASP A 199 11.92 -1.23 23.45
CA ASP A 199 11.42 -0.51 22.29
C ASP A 199 12.22 -0.94 21.05
N LEU A 200 11.51 -1.41 20.01
CA LEU A 200 12.11 -1.77 18.72
C LEU A 200 12.05 -0.62 17.71
N GLY A 201 11.41 0.51 18.02
CA GLY A 201 11.28 1.64 17.09
C GLY A 201 10.53 1.29 15.81
N LEU A 202 9.70 0.24 15.83
CA LEU A 202 8.89 -0.19 14.69
C LEU A 202 7.47 0.29 14.90
N ASP A 203 7.02 1.22 14.06
CA ASP A 203 5.66 1.77 14.06
C ASP A 203 4.68 0.69 13.54
N LEU A 204 4.30 -0.22 14.44
CA LEU A 204 3.28 -1.22 14.18
C LEU A 204 1.94 -0.49 14.24
N GLY A 205 1.49 -0.02 13.07
CA GLY A 205 0.16 0.56 12.91
C GLY A 205 -0.86 -0.22 13.72
N GLN A 206 -1.62 0.54 14.54
CA GLN A 206 -2.51 0.07 15.59
C GLN A 206 -3.04 -1.34 15.31
N ALA A 207 -2.61 -2.29 16.15
CA ALA A 207 -3.18 -3.62 16.17
C ALA A 207 -4.68 -3.45 16.39
N VAL A 208 -5.44 -3.67 15.32
CA VAL A 208 -6.89 -3.73 15.38
C VAL A 208 -7.21 -4.87 16.34
N ASP A 209 -7.94 -4.53 17.40
CA ASP A 209 -8.60 -5.47 18.30
C ASP A 209 -9.54 -6.37 17.47
N GLU A 210 -9.03 -7.47 16.94
CA GLU A 210 -9.87 -8.63 16.65
C GLU A 210 -9.54 -9.73 17.66
N PRO A 211 -10.50 -10.08 18.55
CA PRO A 211 -10.34 -11.22 19.42
C PRO A 211 -10.34 -12.46 18.54
N MET A 212 -9.15 -13.05 18.35
CA MET A 212 -9.04 -14.39 17.79
C MET A 212 -9.88 -15.33 18.66
N GLY A 213 -11.01 -15.75 18.09
CA GLY A 213 -12.01 -16.59 18.72
C GLY A 213 -11.37 -17.81 19.39
N SER A 214 -11.84 -18.09 20.59
CA SER A 214 -11.59 -19.33 21.30
C SER A 214 -12.09 -20.51 20.45
N CYS A 215 -11.16 -21.28 19.88
CA CYS A 215 -11.47 -22.66 19.51
C CYS A 215 -11.67 -23.44 20.81
N GLN A 216 -12.94 -23.78 21.08
CA GLN A 216 -13.30 -24.98 21.83
C GLN A 216 -13.21 -26.19 20.90
#